data_AF-A0ABD1XW31-F1
#
_entry.id   AF-A0ABD1XW31-F1
#
_cell.length_a   1.000
_cell.length_b   1.000
_cell.length_c   1.000
_cell.angle_alpha   90.00
_cell.angle_beta   90.00
_cell.angle_gamma   90.00
#
_symmetry.space_group_name_H-M   'P 1'
#
loop_
_entity.id
_entity.type
_entity.pdbx_description
1 polymer ?
#
loop_
_entity_poly.entity_id
_entity_poly.type
_entity_poly.pdbx_seq_one_letter_code
_entity_poly.pdbx_strand_id
1 'polypeptide(L)'
;MVQRLARTAPSFGAGGRCSVTAIIWLIAGWILLIQAYTSLFPGQLRPRPRQGELWRTRASTMRRDQDNGDRSSEVDFSPRQKAASNAKLAFYFPDKNIAINPLTADDEERQVFYPAREWLDTDGQTIQAHGGGILYVKETRMYYWYGENKDGRTYRASKRSTARVDVVGITCYSSRDLWAWKNEGLVIEADMTDTSSDLHVSNVLERPKVIYNDRTKQYVMWMHVDNANYSKASVGVAVSSKPVGPFTYLRSMRPHNQDSRDMTLFKDDNEFAYLVYSSRDNSELHIGVLSEDYLDLRRGMRRVLIGQRREAPAVFKHKGLYYMITSGCTGWTPNTAQVHAAESMLGPWETIGDPCVGGAHEFRTTTFVSQTTFVLPLPAVSVTGNWIVLNRILYDSKRMRATFRVISNDQ
;
A
#
# COMPACT_ATOMS: atom_id res chain seq x y z
N MET A 1 30.44 41.24 -33.10
CA MET A 1 31.30 40.95 -34.25
C MET A 1 30.88 39.58 -34.78
N VAL A 2 29.98 39.59 -35.79
CA VAL A 2 29.83 38.60 -36.88
C VAL A 2 29.43 37.17 -36.45
N GLN A 3 28.15 36.79 -36.38
CA GLN A 3 27.29 36.34 -37.51
C GLN A 3 28.05 35.89 -38.78
N ARG A 4 28.13 34.57 -39.04
CA ARG A 4 27.97 33.90 -40.36
C ARG A 4 28.73 32.57 -40.38
N LEU A 5 28.00 31.46 -40.50
CA LEU A 5 28.09 30.50 -41.62
C LEU A 5 27.32 29.22 -41.26
N ALA A 6 26.02 29.24 -41.53
CA ALA A 6 25.37 28.05 -42.05
C ALA A 6 25.81 27.92 -43.52
N ARG A 7 26.43 26.79 -43.87
CA ARG A 7 26.43 26.12 -45.19
C ARG A 7 27.60 25.14 -45.24
N THR A 8 27.27 23.87 -45.01
CA THR A 8 27.66 22.68 -45.81
C THR A 8 27.23 21.45 -45.03
N ALA A 9 26.00 20.99 -45.28
CA ALA A 9 25.63 19.61 -44.99
C ALA A 9 26.16 18.74 -46.14
N PRO A 10 26.91 17.66 -45.88
CA PRO A 10 27.01 16.56 -46.82
C PRO A 10 25.80 15.64 -46.61
N SER A 11 25.04 15.43 -47.68
CA SER A 11 24.06 14.35 -47.78
C SER A 11 24.74 13.00 -47.60
N PHE A 12 24.46 12.30 -46.50
CA PHE A 12 24.80 10.88 -46.39
C PHE A 12 23.72 10.06 -47.10
N GLY A 13 24.06 9.70 -48.34
CA GLY A 13 23.38 8.63 -49.07
C GLY A 13 23.57 7.28 -48.37
N ALA A 14 22.57 6.43 -48.53
CA ALA A 14 22.59 5.04 -48.14
C ALA A 14 23.78 4.30 -48.76
N GLY A 15 24.52 3.54 -47.94
CA GLY A 15 25.52 2.57 -48.41
C GLY A 15 26.98 2.95 -48.11
N GLY A 16 27.40 2.81 -46.86
CA GLY A 16 28.82 2.85 -46.47
C GLY A 16 29.12 1.77 -45.44
N ARG A 17 29.87 0.74 -45.83
CA ARG A 17 30.31 -0.34 -44.93
C ARG A 17 31.16 0.27 -43.82
N CYS A 18 30.71 0.12 -42.58
CA CYS A 18 31.47 0.51 -41.39
C CYS A 18 32.78 -0.30 -41.41
N SER A 19 33.92 0.39 -41.55
CA SER A 19 35.23 -0.26 -41.64
C SER A 19 35.50 -1.00 -40.33
N VAL A 20 35.61 -2.33 -40.40
CA VAL A 20 35.95 -3.21 -39.26
C VAL A 20 37.21 -2.71 -38.54
N THR A 21 38.13 -2.08 -39.28
CA THR A 21 39.33 -1.45 -38.74
C THR A 21 39.03 -0.28 -37.79
N ALA A 22 38.02 0.54 -38.07
CA ALA A 22 37.63 1.65 -37.19
C ALA A 22 37.01 1.15 -35.87
N ILE A 23 36.25 0.05 -35.93
CA ILE A 23 35.69 -0.61 -34.75
C ILE A 23 36.81 -1.23 -33.90
N ILE A 24 37.80 -1.87 -34.55
CA ILE A 24 38.97 -2.44 -33.86
C ILE A 24 39.77 -1.34 -33.15
N TRP A 25 40.02 -0.20 -33.78
CA TRP A 25 40.75 0.91 -33.17
C TRP A 25 39.96 1.58 -32.03
N LEU A 26 38.63 1.67 -32.13
CA LEU A 26 37.78 2.12 -31.02
C LEU A 26 37.86 1.16 -29.83
N ILE A 27 37.77 -0.16 -30.06
CA ILE A 27 37.87 -1.17 -29.00
C ILE A 27 39.27 -1.14 -28.36
N ALA A 28 40.33 -1.04 -29.16
CA ALA A 28 41.69 -0.92 -28.65
C ALA A 28 41.89 0.35 -27.80
N GLY A 29 41.33 1.48 -28.23
CA GLY A 29 41.32 2.73 -27.46
C GLY A 29 40.58 2.60 -26.13
N TRP A 30 39.44 1.92 -26.11
CA TRP A 30 38.69 1.63 -24.88
C TRP A 30 39.44 0.71 -23.92
N ILE A 31 40.12 -0.32 -24.42
CA ILE A 31 40.93 -1.22 -23.61
C ILE A 31 42.10 -0.47 -22.98
N LEU A 32 42.79 0.38 -23.74
CA LEU A 32 43.89 1.21 -23.23
C LEU A 32 43.42 2.23 -22.18
N LEU A 33 42.23 2.81 -22.35
CA LEU A 33 41.60 3.69 -21.36
C LEU A 33 41.26 2.94 -20.06
N ILE A 34 40.75 1.71 -20.14
CA ILE A 34 40.46 0.87 -18.98
C ILE A 34 41.76 0.45 -18.27
N GLN A 35 42.82 0.14 -19.01
CA GLN A 35 44.14 -0.18 -18.45
C GLN A 35 44.77 1.05 -17.77
N ALA A 36 44.70 2.22 -18.38
CA ALA A 36 45.15 3.47 -17.76
C ALA A 36 44.35 3.78 -16.48
N TYR A 37 43.02 3.65 -16.51
CA TYR A 37 42.15 3.88 -15.35
C TYR A 37 42.43 2.89 -14.21
N THR A 38 42.59 1.61 -14.50
CA THR A 38 42.89 0.57 -13.49
C THR A 38 44.29 0.74 -12.88
N SER A 39 45.26 1.27 -13.62
CA SER A 39 46.60 1.58 -13.10
C SER A 39 46.62 2.83 -12.20
N LEU A 40 45.77 3.83 -12.48
CA LEU A 40 45.67 5.06 -11.69
C LEU A 40 44.81 4.89 -10.44
N PHE A 41 43.88 3.92 -10.42
CA PHE A 41 42.95 3.67 -9.31
C PHE A 41 42.93 2.18 -8.88
N PRO A 42 44.04 1.64 -8.34
CA PRO A 42 44.08 0.26 -7.88
C PRO A 42 43.15 0.09 -6.66
N GLY A 43 41.97 -0.51 -6.87
CA GLY A 43 41.03 -0.87 -5.79
C GLY A 43 39.54 -0.61 -6.06
N GLN A 44 39.16 0.12 -7.12
CA GLN A 44 37.76 0.49 -7.36
C GLN A 44 36.96 -0.41 -8.33
N LEU A 45 37.54 -1.50 -8.84
CA LEU A 45 36.81 -2.48 -9.65
C LEU A 45 36.89 -3.87 -9.00
N ARG A 46 36.02 -4.12 -8.02
CA ARG A 46 35.64 -5.49 -7.65
C ARG A 46 34.45 -5.91 -8.52
N PRO A 47 34.49 -7.05 -9.22
CA PRO A 47 33.28 -7.57 -9.86
C PRO A 47 32.23 -7.85 -8.77
N ARG A 48 31.04 -7.28 -8.92
CA ARG A 48 29.89 -7.62 -8.07
C ARG A 48 29.60 -9.12 -8.21
N PRO A 49 29.34 -9.86 -7.12
CA PRO A 49 28.80 -11.21 -7.25
C PRO A 49 27.45 -11.12 -7.97
N ARG A 50 27.15 -12.08 -8.85
CA ARG A 50 25.80 -12.22 -9.40
C ARG A 50 24.84 -12.39 -8.22
N GLN A 51 23.88 -11.46 -8.07
CA GLN A 51 22.94 -11.42 -6.94
C GLN A 51 22.17 -12.73 -6.73
N GLY A 52 22.06 -13.60 -7.74
CA GLY A 52 21.36 -14.90 -7.63
C GLY A 52 22.00 -15.96 -6.72
N GLU A 53 23.28 -15.84 -6.34
CA GLU A 53 23.97 -16.90 -5.56
C GLU A 53 23.93 -16.70 -4.04
N LEU A 54 23.72 -15.47 -3.56
CA LEU A 54 23.54 -15.17 -2.13
C LEU A 54 22.18 -15.63 -1.57
N TRP A 55 21.20 -15.88 -2.45
CA TRP A 55 19.84 -16.26 -2.04
C TRP A 55 19.65 -17.78 -1.85
N ARG A 56 20.57 -18.63 -2.36
CA ARG A 56 20.44 -20.09 -2.24
C ARG A 56 20.87 -20.62 -0.87
N THR A 57 21.85 -20.00 -0.23
CA THR A 57 22.40 -20.46 1.07
C THR A 57 21.51 -20.12 2.27
N ARG A 58 20.58 -19.15 2.15
CA ARG A 58 19.60 -18.84 3.20
C ARG A 58 18.30 -19.64 3.08
N ALA A 59 17.91 -20.02 1.86
CA ALA A 59 16.71 -20.81 1.61
C ALA A 59 16.82 -22.27 2.11
N SER A 60 18.02 -22.84 2.17
CA SER A 60 18.25 -24.19 2.66
C SER A 60 18.13 -24.34 4.18
N THR A 61 18.34 -23.26 4.94
CA THR A 61 18.28 -23.28 6.41
C THR A 61 16.85 -23.07 6.94
N MET A 62 15.98 -22.39 6.18
CA MET A 62 14.57 -22.14 6.57
C MET A 62 13.61 -23.29 6.21
N ARG A 63 14.01 -24.23 5.36
CA ARG A 63 13.16 -25.38 4.96
C ARG A 63 12.94 -26.43 6.05
N ARG A 64 13.65 -26.38 7.19
CA ARG A 64 13.50 -27.39 8.26
C ARG A 64 12.37 -27.13 9.25
N ASP A 65 11.81 -25.92 9.31
CA ASP A 65 10.84 -25.57 10.36
C ASP A 65 9.38 -25.52 9.87
N GLN A 66 9.09 -25.83 8.60
CA GLN A 66 7.74 -25.75 8.02
C GLN A 66 6.98 -27.08 7.94
N ASP A 67 7.54 -28.21 8.40
CA ASP A 67 6.95 -29.54 8.18
C ASP A 67 6.07 -30.09 9.31
N ASN A 68 5.77 -29.32 10.37
CA ASN A 68 4.78 -29.75 11.35
C ASN A 68 3.49 -28.96 11.19
N GLY A 69 2.54 -29.57 10.46
CA GLY A 69 1.17 -29.11 10.36
C GLY A 69 0.50 -29.10 11.73
N ASP A 70 -0.14 -27.99 12.07
CA ASP A 70 -0.97 -27.91 13.27
C ASP A 70 -2.40 -27.53 12.90
N ARG A 71 -3.32 -28.39 13.32
CA ARG A 71 -4.77 -28.20 13.19
C ARG A 71 -5.18 -27.23 14.27
N SER A 72 -5.69 -26.06 13.90
CA SER A 72 -6.17 -25.05 14.84
C SER A 72 -7.43 -25.55 15.57
N SER A 73 -7.26 -26.07 16.79
CA SER A 73 -8.30 -26.07 17.83
C SER A 73 -8.13 -24.82 18.68
N GLU A 74 -9.19 -24.00 18.82
CA GLU A 74 -9.20 -22.84 19.72
C GLU A 74 -8.84 -23.24 21.16
N VAL A 75 -7.78 -22.65 21.70
CA VAL A 75 -7.39 -22.80 23.11
C VAL A 75 -8.25 -21.83 23.94
N ASP A 76 -9.14 -22.34 24.78
CA ASP A 76 -9.93 -21.50 25.69
C ASP A 76 -9.07 -21.06 26.89
N PHE A 77 -8.78 -19.76 26.97
CA PHE A 77 -7.93 -19.19 28.01
C PHE A 77 -8.66 -19.09 29.35
N SER A 78 -7.94 -19.39 30.44
CA SER A 78 -8.43 -19.22 31.81
C SER A 78 -8.73 -17.75 32.15
N PRO A 79 -9.59 -17.47 33.15
CA PRO A 79 -9.92 -16.10 33.57
C PRO A 79 -8.70 -15.22 33.92
N ARG A 80 -7.63 -15.81 34.46
CA ARG A 80 -6.38 -15.09 34.76
C ARG A 80 -5.60 -14.72 33.50
N GLN A 81 -5.58 -15.60 32.49
CA GLN A 81 -4.98 -15.29 31.18
C GLN A 81 -5.78 -14.21 30.43
N LYS A 82 -7.12 -14.25 30.53
CA LYS A 82 -8.01 -13.19 30.02
C LYS A 82 -7.79 -11.85 30.74
N ALA A 83 -7.59 -11.85 32.06
CA ALA A 83 -7.28 -10.63 32.82
C ALA A 83 -5.88 -10.04 32.50
N ALA A 84 -4.86 -10.90 32.37
CA ALA A 84 -3.52 -10.47 31.96
C ALA A 84 -3.49 -9.96 30.51
N SER A 85 -4.27 -10.58 29.62
CA SER A 85 -4.56 -10.08 28.27
C SER A 85 -5.21 -8.70 28.33
N ASN A 86 -6.26 -8.50 29.14
CA ASN A 86 -6.96 -7.23 29.27
C ASN A 86 -6.09 -6.11 29.86
N ALA A 87 -5.19 -6.41 30.81
CA ALA A 87 -4.24 -5.45 31.36
C ALA A 87 -3.15 -5.07 30.33
N LYS A 88 -2.65 -6.04 29.56
CA LYS A 88 -1.75 -5.78 28.41
C LYS A 88 -2.46 -4.93 27.34
N LEU A 89 -3.74 -5.22 27.06
CA LEU A 89 -4.56 -4.46 26.13
C LEU A 89 -4.82 -3.03 26.61
N ALA A 90 -5.07 -2.78 27.89
CA ALA A 90 -5.22 -1.42 28.41
C ALA A 90 -3.92 -0.59 28.26
N PHE A 91 -2.75 -1.24 28.35
CA PHE A 91 -1.46 -0.62 28.04
C PHE A 91 -1.27 -0.34 26.53
N TYR A 92 -1.80 -1.21 25.65
CA TYR A 92 -1.75 -1.05 24.18
C TYR A 92 -2.86 -0.18 23.59
N PHE A 93 -3.94 0.04 24.33
CA PHE A 93 -5.13 0.78 23.92
C PHE A 93 -5.58 1.66 25.08
N PRO A 94 -4.83 2.73 25.39
CA PRO A 94 -5.13 3.50 26.58
C PRO A 94 -6.40 4.34 26.36
N ASP A 95 -7.00 4.80 27.45
CA ASP A 95 -8.32 5.45 27.45
C ASP A 95 -8.37 6.72 26.59
N LYS A 96 -9.59 7.15 26.22
CA LYS A 96 -9.84 8.39 25.45
C LYS A 96 -9.20 9.63 26.09
N ASN A 97 -8.93 9.60 27.38
CA ASN A 97 -8.29 10.68 28.15
C ASN A 97 -6.85 10.97 27.72
N ILE A 98 -6.25 10.15 26.87
CA ILE A 98 -4.92 10.37 26.27
C ILE A 98 -4.98 10.52 24.74
N ALA A 99 -6.18 10.81 24.20
CA ALA A 99 -6.34 11.09 22.77
C ALA A 99 -5.50 12.30 22.37
N ILE A 100 -4.95 12.25 21.16
CA ILE A 100 -4.15 13.34 20.60
C ILE A 100 -5.10 14.31 19.93
N ASN A 101 -5.21 15.51 20.49
CA ASN A 101 -5.85 16.64 19.84
C ASN A 101 -4.80 17.46 19.09
N PRO A 102 -4.85 17.54 17.76
CA PRO A 102 -3.79 18.18 16.98
C PRO A 102 -3.69 19.69 17.23
N LEU A 103 -4.75 20.32 17.73
CA LEU A 103 -4.79 21.77 17.99
C LEU A 103 -4.24 22.14 19.38
N THR A 104 -4.41 21.26 20.37
CA THR A 104 -3.99 21.53 21.76
C THR A 104 -2.77 20.74 22.21
N ALA A 105 -2.27 19.80 21.39
CA ALA A 105 -1.00 19.12 21.62
C ALA A 105 0.15 20.14 21.75
N ASP A 106 1.02 19.94 22.74
CA ASP A 106 2.19 20.78 22.94
C ASP A 106 3.25 20.58 21.84
N ASP A 107 4.29 21.41 21.85
CA ASP A 107 5.33 21.37 20.81
C ASP A 107 6.14 20.05 20.83
N GLU A 108 6.21 19.33 21.95
CA GLU A 108 6.86 18.01 22.02
C GLU A 108 5.95 16.92 21.42
N GLU A 109 4.65 16.96 21.71
CA GLU A 109 3.66 16.03 21.16
C GLU A 109 3.46 16.21 19.65
N ARG A 110 3.57 17.43 19.13
CA ARG A 110 3.49 17.72 17.69
C ARG A 110 4.67 17.16 16.88
N GLN A 111 5.79 16.87 17.55
CA GLN A 111 6.99 16.33 16.90
C GLN A 111 6.95 14.79 16.78
N VAL A 112 6.02 14.13 17.48
CA VAL A 112 5.99 12.67 17.61
C VAL A 112 4.59 12.14 17.34
N PHE A 113 4.48 11.28 16.33
CA PHE A 113 3.29 10.44 16.23
C PHE A 113 3.35 9.38 17.32
N TYR A 114 2.25 9.20 18.05
CA TYR A 114 2.09 8.09 18.98
C TYR A 114 1.16 7.06 18.34
N PRO A 115 1.71 6.09 17.58
CA PRO A 115 0.97 4.91 17.20
C PRO A 115 0.28 4.33 18.42
N ALA A 116 -0.90 3.78 18.23
CA ALA A 116 -1.69 3.23 19.32
C ALA A 116 -2.46 4.24 20.21
N ARG A 117 -2.46 5.55 19.94
CA ARG A 117 -3.40 6.51 20.58
C ARG A 117 -4.57 6.86 19.67
N GLU A 118 -5.70 7.24 20.27
CA GLU A 118 -6.81 7.82 19.49
C GLU A 118 -6.37 9.17 18.94
N TRP A 119 -6.68 9.44 17.67
CA TRP A 119 -6.29 10.67 16.99
C TRP A 119 -7.53 11.43 16.59
N LEU A 120 -7.64 12.66 17.09
CA LEU A 120 -8.77 13.52 16.86
C LEU A 120 -8.55 14.41 15.64
N ASP A 121 -9.64 14.73 14.95
CA ASP A 121 -9.67 15.75 13.91
C ASP A 121 -9.69 17.17 14.51
N THR A 122 -9.71 18.18 13.65
CA THR A 122 -9.75 19.59 14.06
C THR A 122 -11.03 19.98 14.82
N ASP A 123 -12.07 19.16 14.77
CA ASP A 123 -13.34 19.37 15.49
C ASP A 123 -13.37 18.57 16.81
N GLY A 124 -12.25 17.93 17.17
CA GLY A 124 -12.11 17.12 18.38
C GLY A 124 -12.80 15.76 18.31
N GLN A 125 -13.21 15.31 17.12
CA GLN A 125 -13.83 14.00 16.92
C GLN A 125 -12.80 12.95 16.49
N THR A 126 -13.06 11.68 16.81
CA THR A 126 -12.20 10.57 16.39
C THR A 126 -12.14 10.48 14.86
N ILE A 127 -10.94 10.39 14.29
CA ILE A 127 -10.78 10.17 12.85
C ILE A 127 -11.30 8.79 12.45
N GLN A 128 -12.27 8.76 11.54
CA GLN A 128 -12.90 7.56 11.00
C GLN A 128 -12.55 7.33 9.54
N ALA A 129 -11.28 6.98 9.25
CA ALA A 129 -10.81 6.73 7.89
C ALA A 129 -10.08 5.38 7.78
N HIS A 130 -10.83 4.27 7.89
CA HIS A 130 -10.25 2.92 8.02
C HIS A 130 -9.87 2.26 6.72
N GLY A 131 -8.78 1.49 6.72
CA GLY A 131 -8.38 0.62 5.60
C GLY A 131 -8.10 1.34 4.26
N GLY A 132 -8.13 2.67 4.25
CA GLY A 132 -8.09 3.45 3.02
C GLY A 132 -6.69 3.89 2.58
N GLY A 133 -6.54 5.11 2.09
CA GLY A 133 -5.28 5.61 1.55
C GLY A 133 -5.25 7.13 1.51
N ILE A 134 -4.05 7.68 1.29
CA ILE A 134 -3.84 9.14 1.23
C ILE A 134 -3.45 9.53 -0.19
N LEU A 135 -4.19 10.48 -0.75
CA LEU A 135 -3.86 11.15 -2.01
C LEU A 135 -3.22 12.50 -1.71
N TYR A 136 -2.06 12.78 -2.30
CA TYR A 136 -1.48 14.12 -2.29
C TYR A 136 -1.81 14.85 -3.59
N VAL A 137 -2.42 16.03 -3.48
CA VAL A 137 -2.72 16.92 -4.62
C VAL A 137 -1.70 18.05 -4.61
N LYS A 138 -0.80 18.03 -5.59
CA LYS A 138 0.37 18.91 -5.65
C LYS A 138 -0.02 20.37 -5.85
N GLU A 139 -1.07 20.63 -6.63
CA GLU A 139 -1.56 21.96 -7.00
C GLU A 139 -2.01 22.74 -5.76
N THR A 140 -2.64 22.07 -4.81
CA THR A 140 -3.15 22.67 -3.57
C THR A 140 -2.22 22.44 -2.38
N ARG A 141 -1.21 21.57 -2.53
CA ARG A 141 -0.33 21.06 -1.48
C ARG A 141 -1.15 20.48 -0.31
N MET A 142 -2.19 19.72 -0.65
CA MET A 142 -3.09 19.09 0.32
C MET A 142 -2.99 17.57 0.24
N TYR A 143 -3.04 16.93 1.40
CA TYR A 143 -3.28 15.51 1.56
C TYR A 143 -4.77 15.28 1.79
N TYR A 144 -5.31 14.22 1.17
CA TYR A 144 -6.68 13.77 1.34
C TYR A 144 -6.67 12.31 1.77
N TRP A 145 -7.14 12.04 2.99
CA TRP A 145 -7.18 10.71 3.57
C TRP A 145 -8.59 10.15 3.46
N TYR A 146 -8.74 9.15 2.60
CA TYR A 146 -9.99 8.41 2.42
C TYR A 146 -9.98 7.16 3.28
N GLY A 147 -11.14 6.74 3.78
CA GLY A 147 -11.28 5.47 4.45
C GLY A 147 -12.72 5.11 4.80
N GLU A 148 -12.92 3.87 5.19
CA GLU A 148 -14.20 3.37 5.66
C GLU A 148 -14.58 4.11 6.94
N ASN A 149 -15.80 4.63 7.01
CA ASN A 149 -16.33 5.16 8.26
C ASN A 149 -16.90 4.00 9.11
N LYS A 150 -16.41 3.85 10.34
CA LYS A 150 -16.79 2.77 11.26
C LYS A 150 -17.62 3.23 12.46
N ASP A 151 -18.19 4.43 12.41
CA ASP A 151 -19.09 4.93 13.46
C ASP A 151 -20.48 4.28 13.47
N GLY A 152 -20.76 3.40 12.50
CA GLY A 152 -22.00 2.63 12.41
C GLY A 152 -22.25 1.68 13.57
N ARG A 153 -23.42 1.04 13.57
CA ARG A 153 -23.81 0.06 14.59
C ARG A 153 -22.91 -1.17 14.51
N THR A 154 -22.30 -1.54 15.63
CA THR A 154 -21.53 -2.79 15.75
C THR A 154 -22.41 -3.92 16.24
N TYR A 155 -22.42 -5.05 15.54
CA TYR A 155 -23.21 -6.23 15.91
C TYR A 155 -22.49 -7.52 15.54
N ARG A 156 -22.97 -8.65 16.07
CA ARG A 156 -22.53 -9.99 15.67
C ARG A 156 -23.74 -10.74 15.11
N ALA A 157 -23.61 -11.31 13.93
CA ALA A 157 -24.65 -12.13 13.30
C ALA A 157 -24.94 -13.41 14.11
N SER A 158 -23.93 -13.94 14.82
CA SER A 158 -24.09 -15.02 15.80
C SER A 158 -23.04 -14.88 16.92
N LYS A 159 -23.20 -15.62 18.04
CA LYS A 159 -22.22 -15.60 19.13
C LYS A 159 -20.78 -15.95 18.68
N ARG A 160 -20.66 -16.74 17.62
CA ARG A 160 -19.39 -17.20 17.04
C ARG A 160 -18.92 -16.38 15.84
N SER A 161 -19.73 -15.44 15.32
CA SER A 161 -19.30 -14.60 14.20
C SER A 161 -18.42 -13.46 14.68
N THR A 162 -17.53 -13.01 13.81
CA THR A 162 -16.79 -11.75 13.99
C THR A 162 -17.76 -10.57 14.11
N ALA A 163 -17.36 -9.53 14.85
CA ALA A 163 -18.10 -8.28 14.91
C ALA A 163 -18.14 -7.63 13.52
N ARG A 164 -19.28 -7.02 13.20
CA ARG A 164 -19.53 -6.30 11.95
C ARG A 164 -19.98 -4.89 12.28
N VAL A 165 -19.71 -3.97 11.38
CA VAL A 165 -20.17 -2.58 11.45
C VAL A 165 -21.03 -2.35 10.21
N ASP A 166 -22.23 -1.84 10.42
CA ASP A 166 -23.10 -1.37 9.33
C ASP A 166 -22.35 -0.31 8.49
N VAL A 167 -22.48 -0.36 7.17
CA VAL A 167 -21.83 0.58 6.26
C VAL A 167 -22.40 1.97 6.51
N VAL A 168 -21.53 2.93 6.85
CA VAL A 168 -21.87 4.36 6.89
C VAL A 168 -21.51 5.04 5.58
N GLY A 169 -20.42 4.58 4.95
CA GLY A 169 -19.88 5.13 3.72
C GLY A 169 -18.36 5.29 3.78
N ILE A 170 -17.83 6.09 2.86
CA ILE A 170 -16.41 6.47 2.81
C ILE A 170 -16.27 7.93 3.22
N THR A 171 -15.44 8.22 4.20
CA THR A 171 -15.07 9.57 4.63
C THR A 171 -13.85 10.08 3.88
N CYS A 172 -13.70 11.40 3.86
CA CYS A 172 -12.45 12.07 3.50
C CYS A 172 -12.06 13.06 4.59
N TYR A 173 -10.77 13.08 4.92
CA TYR A 173 -10.15 14.13 5.72
C TYR A 173 -9.11 14.87 4.88
N SER A 174 -8.87 16.15 5.15
CA SER A 174 -7.83 16.92 4.47
C SER A 174 -6.79 17.47 5.44
N SER A 175 -5.53 17.56 5.02
CA SER A 175 -4.43 18.08 5.84
C SER A 175 -3.32 18.69 4.99
N ARG A 176 -2.58 19.65 5.54
CA ARG A 176 -1.37 20.22 4.92
C ARG A 176 -0.07 19.59 5.45
N ASP A 177 -0.11 19.03 6.65
CA ASP A 177 1.05 18.64 7.45
C ASP A 177 1.03 17.17 7.87
N LEU A 178 -0.03 16.43 7.50
CA LEU A 178 -0.29 15.05 7.93
C LEU A 178 -0.54 14.91 9.44
N TRP A 179 -0.68 16.02 10.16
CA TRP A 179 -0.90 16.09 11.60
C TRP A 179 -2.32 16.55 11.95
N ALA A 180 -2.69 17.74 11.51
CA ALA A 180 -4.02 18.28 11.72
C ALA A 180 -4.91 17.89 10.55
N TRP A 181 -5.90 17.03 10.82
CA TRP A 181 -6.85 16.54 9.82
C TRP A 181 -8.20 17.23 10.00
N LYS A 182 -8.65 17.92 8.96
CA LYS A 182 -10.01 18.47 8.87
C LYS A 182 -10.95 17.41 8.31
N ASN A 183 -12.10 17.19 8.94
CA ASN A 183 -13.14 16.33 8.42
C ASN A 183 -13.84 17.00 7.22
N GLU A 184 -13.80 16.39 6.04
CA GLU A 184 -14.50 16.86 4.84
C GLU A 184 -15.85 16.15 4.62
N GLY A 185 -16.22 15.23 5.52
CA GLY A 185 -17.48 14.50 5.50
C GLY A 185 -17.44 13.18 4.72
N LEU A 186 -18.63 12.64 4.45
CA LEU A 186 -18.81 11.45 3.61
C LEU A 186 -18.66 11.84 2.13
N VAL A 187 -17.79 11.14 1.43
CA VAL A 187 -17.59 11.28 -0.02
C VAL A 187 -18.37 10.23 -0.82
N ILE A 188 -18.73 9.12 -0.17
CA ILE A 188 -19.74 8.15 -0.59
C ILE A 188 -20.61 7.86 0.63
N GLU A 189 -21.92 7.94 0.48
CA GLU A 189 -22.89 7.63 1.53
C GLU A 189 -23.44 6.21 1.37
N ALA A 190 -23.80 5.58 2.49
CA ALA A 190 -24.52 4.32 2.47
C ALA A 190 -25.96 4.50 1.99
N ASP A 191 -26.48 3.48 1.30
CA ASP A 191 -27.90 3.39 0.99
C ASP A 191 -28.64 2.74 2.16
N MET A 192 -29.61 3.46 2.72
CA MET A 192 -30.36 3.01 3.88
C MET A 192 -31.62 2.20 3.51
N THR A 193 -31.96 2.13 2.21
CA THR A 193 -33.30 1.73 1.75
C THR A 193 -33.28 0.70 0.64
N ASP A 194 -32.44 0.86 -0.38
CA ASP A 194 -32.39 -0.05 -1.51
C ASP A 194 -31.51 -1.25 -1.18
N THR A 195 -32.14 -2.36 -0.79
CA THR A 195 -31.46 -3.63 -0.50
C THR A 195 -30.72 -4.24 -1.70
N SER A 196 -31.00 -3.78 -2.92
CA SER A 196 -30.29 -4.20 -4.14
C SER A 196 -29.02 -3.39 -4.39
N SER A 197 -28.88 -2.24 -3.73
CA SER A 197 -27.72 -1.37 -3.82
C SER A 197 -26.48 -2.03 -3.23
N ASP A 198 -25.36 -1.90 -3.93
CA ASP A 198 -24.05 -2.29 -3.42
C ASP A 198 -23.66 -1.51 -2.16
N LEU A 199 -24.14 -0.27 -2.07
CA LEU A 199 -23.86 0.63 -0.96
C LEU A 199 -24.84 0.44 0.20
N HIS A 200 -25.74 -0.54 0.11
CA HIS A 200 -26.71 -0.79 1.17
C HIS A 200 -26.02 -1.00 2.52
N VAL A 201 -26.58 -0.42 3.59
CA VAL A 201 -26.04 -0.41 4.96
C VAL A 201 -25.63 -1.79 5.50
N SER A 202 -26.26 -2.87 5.04
CA SER A 202 -25.98 -4.24 5.48
C SER A 202 -24.81 -4.94 4.76
N ASN A 203 -24.29 -4.34 3.69
CA ASN A 203 -23.21 -4.87 2.86
C ASN A 203 -21.83 -4.60 3.49
N VAL A 204 -20.78 -4.71 2.69
CA VAL A 204 -19.38 -4.49 3.05
C VAL A 204 -18.79 -3.53 2.05
N LEU A 205 -18.17 -2.47 2.55
CA LEU A 205 -17.47 -1.46 1.75
C LEU A 205 -16.12 -1.23 2.40
N GLU A 206 -15.04 -1.67 1.74
CA GLU A 206 -13.72 -1.76 2.35
C GLU A 206 -12.59 -1.26 1.46
N ARG A 207 -11.50 -0.86 2.12
CA ARG A 207 -10.22 -0.48 1.53
C ARG A 207 -10.27 0.50 0.37
N PRO A 208 -11.01 1.63 0.46
CA PRO A 208 -11.05 2.59 -0.63
C PRO A 208 -9.64 3.10 -0.98
N LYS A 209 -9.39 3.28 -2.28
CA LYS A 209 -8.19 3.94 -2.82
C LYS A 209 -8.62 4.90 -3.90
N VAL A 210 -8.04 6.10 -3.90
CA VAL A 210 -8.34 7.15 -4.87
C VAL A 210 -7.07 7.51 -5.63
N ILE A 211 -7.17 7.55 -6.96
CA ILE A 211 -6.13 8.06 -7.85
C ILE A 211 -6.71 9.12 -8.79
N TYR A 212 -5.90 10.07 -9.23
CA TYR A 212 -6.31 11.07 -10.21
C TYR A 212 -5.98 10.61 -11.63
N ASN A 213 -6.95 10.73 -12.53
CA ASN A 213 -6.78 10.47 -13.94
C ASN A 213 -6.57 11.80 -14.70
N ASP A 214 -5.36 12.00 -15.23
CA ASP A 214 -4.99 13.24 -15.91
C ASP A 214 -5.70 13.45 -17.25
N ARG A 215 -6.22 12.38 -17.87
CA ARG A 215 -6.94 12.46 -19.15
C ARG A 215 -8.38 12.91 -18.95
N THR A 216 -9.10 12.27 -18.03
CA THR A 216 -10.53 12.55 -17.76
C THR A 216 -10.71 13.69 -16.77
N LYS A 217 -9.64 14.10 -16.08
CA LYS A 217 -9.64 15.10 -15.00
C LYS A 217 -10.54 14.69 -13.83
N GLN A 218 -10.67 13.38 -13.60
CA GLN A 218 -11.47 12.82 -12.53
C GLN A 218 -10.60 12.16 -11.45
N TYR A 219 -11.07 12.28 -10.21
CA TYR A 219 -10.67 11.41 -9.11
C TYR A 219 -11.44 10.11 -9.24
N VAL A 220 -10.74 8.99 -9.31
CA VAL A 220 -11.33 7.66 -9.46
C VAL A 220 -11.06 6.86 -8.20
N MET A 221 -12.13 6.45 -7.54
CA MET A 221 -12.10 5.59 -6.36
C MET A 221 -12.38 4.16 -6.76
N TRP A 222 -11.55 3.24 -6.26
CA TRP A 222 -11.84 1.81 -6.23
C TRP A 222 -11.92 1.35 -4.79
N MET A 223 -12.83 0.43 -4.52
CA MET A 223 -13.00 -0.17 -3.20
C MET A 223 -13.42 -1.63 -3.30
N HIS A 224 -13.22 -2.40 -2.25
CA HIS A 224 -13.83 -3.71 -2.11
C HIS A 224 -15.30 -3.56 -1.75
N VAL A 225 -16.16 -4.21 -2.53
CA VAL A 225 -17.60 -4.31 -2.31
C VAL A 225 -17.95 -5.77 -2.08
N ASP A 226 -18.64 -6.04 -0.97
CA ASP A 226 -19.11 -7.38 -0.66
C ASP A 226 -20.50 -7.39 -0.05
N ASN A 227 -21.08 -8.58 0.02
CA ASN A 227 -22.27 -8.82 0.81
C ASN A 227 -21.86 -9.35 2.20
N ALA A 228 -22.88 -9.52 3.05
CA ALA A 228 -22.73 -9.89 4.45
C ALA A 228 -21.85 -11.13 4.75
N ASN A 229 -21.76 -12.07 3.81
CA ASN A 229 -21.04 -13.32 3.95
C ASN A 229 -19.78 -13.40 3.09
N TYR A 230 -19.30 -12.27 2.54
CA TYR A 230 -18.08 -12.17 1.73
C TYR A 230 -18.09 -13.06 0.47
N SER A 231 -19.28 -13.32 -0.09
CA SER A 231 -19.45 -14.17 -1.28
C SER A 231 -19.57 -13.38 -2.58
N LYS A 232 -19.89 -12.09 -2.54
CA LYS A 232 -19.94 -11.24 -3.73
C LYS A 232 -18.51 -10.99 -4.23
N ALA A 233 -17.58 -10.69 -3.33
CA ALA A 233 -16.14 -10.55 -3.58
C ALA A 233 -15.84 -9.77 -4.88
N SER A 234 -16.25 -8.50 -4.89
CA SER A 234 -16.17 -7.62 -6.06
C SER A 234 -15.42 -6.33 -5.73
N VAL A 235 -15.02 -5.61 -6.76
CA VAL A 235 -14.63 -4.20 -6.63
C VAL A 235 -15.83 -3.31 -6.92
N GLY A 236 -15.85 -2.12 -6.35
CA GLY A 236 -16.69 -0.99 -6.74
C GLY A 236 -15.84 0.12 -7.37
N VAL A 237 -16.44 0.87 -8.30
CA VAL A 237 -15.80 2.04 -8.94
C VAL A 237 -16.68 3.26 -8.78
N ALA A 238 -16.10 4.38 -8.36
CA ALA A 238 -16.77 5.67 -8.24
C ALA A 238 -15.88 6.81 -8.75
N VAL A 239 -16.49 7.92 -9.16
CA VAL A 239 -15.77 9.08 -9.73
C VAL A 239 -16.20 10.39 -9.12
N SER A 240 -15.29 11.36 -9.07
CA SER A 240 -15.60 12.75 -8.74
C SER A 240 -14.74 13.73 -9.52
N SER A 241 -15.25 14.94 -9.74
CA SER A 241 -14.46 16.06 -10.26
C SER A 241 -13.65 16.78 -9.17
N LYS A 242 -13.90 16.47 -7.89
CA LYS A 242 -13.22 17.08 -6.73
C LYS A 242 -12.62 15.99 -5.84
N PRO A 243 -11.50 16.26 -5.14
CA PRO A 243 -10.92 15.28 -4.22
C PRO A 243 -11.86 14.99 -3.05
N VAL A 244 -12.63 15.98 -2.61
CA VAL A 244 -13.56 15.85 -1.47
C VAL A 244 -14.97 15.40 -1.90
N GLY A 245 -15.13 14.91 -3.13
CA GLY A 245 -16.43 14.44 -3.59
C GLY A 245 -17.46 15.54 -3.87
N PRO A 246 -18.76 15.19 -3.90
CA PRO A 246 -19.27 13.83 -3.75
C PRO A 246 -18.77 12.91 -4.88
N PHE A 247 -18.60 11.62 -4.60
CA PHE A 247 -18.28 10.62 -5.59
C PHE A 247 -19.55 9.96 -6.09
N THR A 248 -19.71 9.91 -7.42
CA THR A 248 -20.78 9.15 -8.07
C THR A 248 -20.35 7.70 -8.19
N TYR A 249 -21.05 6.80 -7.49
CA TYR A 249 -20.88 5.36 -7.66
C TYR A 249 -21.34 4.91 -9.03
N LEU A 250 -20.50 4.16 -9.75
CA LEU A 250 -20.79 3.74 -11.12
C LEU A 250 -21.32 2.30 -11.17
N ARG A 251 -20.56 1.35 -10.60
CA ARG A 251 -20.87 -0.08 -10.63
C ARG A 251 -19.93 -0.88 -9.74
N SER A 252 -20.33 -2.13 -9.44
CA SER A 252 -19.42 -3.18 -9.00
C SER A 252 -19.14 -4.20 -10.10
N MET A 253 -18.01 -4.90 -9.99
CA MET A 253 -17.67 -6.03 -10.85
C MET A 253 -16.69 -6.99 -10.17
N ARG A 254 -16.68 -8.24 -10.63
CA ARG A 254 -15.58 -9.18 -10.38
C ARG A 254 -14.47 -8.94 -11.40
N PRO A 255 -13.31 -8.41 -10.99
CA PRO A 255 -12.26 -8.03 -11.93
C PRO A 255 -11.73 -9.25 -12.68
N HIS A 256 -11.77 -9.19 -14.02
CA HIS A 256 -11.44 -10.31 -14.92
C HIS A 256 -12.23 -11.60 -14.63
N ASN A 257 -13.48 -11.48 -14.17
CA ASN A 257 -14.34 -12.59 -13.74
C ASN A 257 -13.74 -13.43 -12.60
N GLN A 258 -12.86 -12.85 -11.77
CA GLN A 258 -12.33 -13.48 -10.56
C GLN A 258 -12.86 -12.76 -9.31
N ASP A 259 -12.89 -13.47 -8.19
CA ASP A 259 -13.17 -12.86 -6.90
C ASP A 259 -12.09 -11.81 -6.54
N SER A 260 -12.53 -10.74 -5.88
CA SER A 260 -11.68 -9.69 -5.33
C SER A 260 -12.12 -9.37 -3.92
N ARG A 261 -11.19 -9.45 -2.97
CA ARG A 261 -11.41 -8.96 -1.59
C ARG A 261 -10.45 -7.82 -1.30
N ASP A 262 -9.52 -8.01 -0.38
CA ASP A 262 -8.48 -7.05 -0.07
C ASP A 262 -7.79 -6.54 -1.33
N MET A 263 -7.80 -5.22 -1.53
CA MET A 263 -7.30 -4.59 -2.75
C MET A 263 -6.53 -3.30 -2.48
N THR A 264 -5.72 -2.91 -3.48
CA THR A 264 -5.12 -1.58 -3.57
C THR A 264 -4.99 -1.11 -5.01
N LEU A 265 -4.78 0.18 -5.19
CA LEU A 265 -4.40 0.80 -6.46
C LEU A 265 -2.96 1.25 -6.43
N PHE A 266 -2.28 1.19 -7.57
CA PHE A 266 -0.98 1.81 -7.76
C PHE A 266 -0.94 2.52 -9.12
N LYS A 267 -0.70 3.83 -9.12
CA LYS A 267 -0.44 4.62 -10.33
C LYS A 267 1.07 4.78 -10.48
N ASP A 268 1.61 4.29 -11.59
CA ASP A 268 3.03 4.36 -11.91
C ASP A 268 3.38 5.69 -12.62
N ASP A 269 4.67 6.01 -12.68
CA ASP A 269 5.18 7.28 -13.21
C ASP A 269 4.91 7.47 -14.72
N ASN A 270 4.52 6.40 -15.41
CA ASN A 270 4.19 6.37 -16.83
C ASN A 270 2.68 6.47 -17.10
N GLU A 271 1.90 6.86 -16.09
CA GLU A 271 0.42 6.98 -16.12
C GLU A 271 -0.33 5.65 -16.26
N PHE A 272 0.35 4.51 -16.23
CA PHE A 272 -0.34 3.22 -16.07
C PHE A 272 -0.78 3.08 -14.61
N ALA A 273 -2.04 2.69 -14.41
CA ALA A 273 -2.57 2.35 -13.11
C ALA A 273 -2.86 0.85 -13.05
N TYR A 274 -2.71 0.29 -11.85
CA TYR A 274 -2.82 -1.13 -11.59
C TYR A 274 -3.77 -1.37 -10.40
N LEU A 275 -4.62 -2.38 -10.54
CA LEU A 275 -5.38 -2.95 -9.43
C LEU A 275 -4.63 -4.20 -8.94
N VAL A 276 -4.34 -4.25 -7.65
CA VAL A 276 -3.84 -5.46 -6.97
C VAL A 276 -4.92 -5.95 -6.03
N TYR A 277 -5.28 -7.23 -6.09
CA TYR A 277 -6.40 -7.77 -5.31
C TYR A 277 -6.19 -9.23 -4.90
N SER A 278 -6.64 -9.58 -3.70
CA SER A 278 -6.67 -10.95 -3.20
C SER A 278 -7.80 -11.73 -3.88
N SER A 279 -7.47 -12.93 -4.36
CA SER A 279 -8.32 -13.71 -5.25
C SER A 279 -8.15 -15.21 -5.00
N ARG A 280 -8.98 -16.03 -5.66
CA ARG A 280 -9.02 -17.49 -5.54
C ARG A 280 -9.17 -17.91 -4.09
N ASP A 281 -10.20 -17.38 -3.43
CA ASP A 281 -10.48 -17.61 -2.00
C ASP A 281 -9.30 -17.19 -1.10
N ASN A 282 -8.77 -16.00 -1.39
CA ASN A 282 -7.61 -15.38 -0.73
C ASN A 282 -6.35 -16.26 -0.74
N SER A 283 -6.21 -17.18 -1.71
CA SER A 283 -5.03 -18.02 -1.81
C SER A 283 -3.84 -17.32 -2.45
N GLU A 284 -4.09 -16.27 -3.23
CA GLU A 284 -3.09 -15.55 -4.02
C GLU A 284 -3.53 -14.12 -4.35
N LEU A 285 -2.63 -13.34 -4.96
CA LEU A 285 -2.94 -12.00 -5.46
C LEU A 285 -2.98 -11.99 -6.99
N HIS A 286 -3.85 -11.16 -7.54
CA HIS A 286 -3.91 -10.82 -8.95
C HIS A 286 -3.53 -9.35 -9.17
N ILE A 287 -2.87 -9.07 -10.29
CA ILE A 287 -2.49 -7.72 -10.72
C ILE A 287 -3.05 -7.47 -12.12
N GLY A 288 -3.94 -6.50 -12.24
CA GLY A 288 -4.52 -6.06 -13.51
C GLY A 288 -4.14 -4.63 -13.85
N VAL A 289 -4.05 -4.33 -15.14
CA VAL A 289 -3.81 -2.96 -15.63
C VAL A 289 -5.16 -2.30 -15.85
N LEU A 290 -5.36 -1.07 -15.36
CA LEU A 290 -6.57 -0.30 -15.61
C LEU A 290 -6.64 0.20 -17.07
N SER A 291 -7.86 0.43 -17.56
CA SER A 291 -8.14 1.17 -18.80
C SER A 291 -7.61 2.60 -18.73
N GLU A 292 -7.55 3.32 -19.85
CA GLU A 292 -6.97 4.67 -19.89
C GLU A 292 -7.74 5.71 -19.07
N ASP A 293 -9.04 5.49 -18.85
CA ASP A 293 -9.89 6.32 -17.99
C ASP A 293 -9.89 5.87 -16.52
N TYR A 294 -9.18 4.79 -16.21
CA TYR A 294 -9.14 4.10 -14.90
C TYR A 294 -10.49 3.55 -14.42
N LEU A 295 -11.49 3.46 -15.29
CA LEU A 295 -12.84 3.03 -14.90
C LEU A 295 -13.09 1.54 -15.12
N ASP A 296 -12.19 0.84 -15.80
CA ASP A 296 -12.26 -0.60 -16.08
C ASP A 296 -10.85 -1.22 -16.11
N LEU A 297 -10.76 -2.51 -16.43
CA LEU A 297 -9.53 -3.27 -16.55
C LEU A 297 -9.24 -3.64 -18.01
N ARG A 298 -7.97 -3.62 -18.38
CA ARG A 298 -7.50 -4.18 -19.64
C ARG A 298 -7.64 -5.70 -19.62
N ARG A 299 -7.60 -6.31 -20.80
CA ARG A 299 -7.62 -7.77 -20.90
C ARG A 299 -6.35 -8.36 -20.30
N GLY A 300 -6.54 -9.36 -19.44
CA GLY A 300 -5.47 -10.15 -18.83
C GLY A 300 -4.98 -9.59 -17.49
N MET A 301 -4.68 -10.51 -16.59
CA MET A 301 -4.08 -10.23 -15.28
C MET A 301 -2.88 -11.14 -15.04
N ARG A 302 -2.00 -10.73 -14.12
CA ARG A 302 -0.95 -11.58 -13.59
C ARG A 302 -1.38 -12.18 -12.25
N ARG A 303 -1.16 -13.49 -12.08
CA ARG A 303 -1.21 -14.17 -10.78
C ARG A 303 0.15 -14.07 -10.10
N VAL A 304 0.19 -13.64 -8.84
CA VAL A 304 1.42 -13.46 -8.05
C VAL A 304 1.21 -14.02 -6.64
N LEU A 305 2.30 -14.40 -5.98
CA LEU A 305 2.27 -14.97 -4.62
C LEU A 305 1.30 -16.17 -4.51
N ILE A 306 1.31 -17.02 -5.54
CA ILE A 306 0.40 -18.17 -5.69
C ILE A 306 0.51 -19.10 -4.48
N GLY A 307 -0.63 -19.37 -3.84
CA GLY A 307 -0.74 -20.27 -2.69
C GLY A 307 -0.17 -19.74 -1.38
N GLN A 308 0.35 -18.50 -1.36
CA GLN A 308 0.97 -17.92 -0.17
C GLN A 308 -0.03 -17.32 0.83
N ARG A 309 -1.32 -17.23 0.46
CA ARG A 309 -2.41 -16.70 1.32
C ARG A 309 -2.06 -15.33 1.92
N ARG A 310 -1.71 -14.40 1.04
CA ARG A 310 -1.42 -13.00 1.37
C ARG A 310 -2.63 -12.11 1.08
N GLU A 311 -2.78 -11.06 1.88
CA GLU A 311 -3.84 -10.06 1.79
C GLU A 311 -3.30 -8.66 2.13
N ALA A 312 -4.20 -7.68 2.20
CA ALA A 312 -3.89 -6.30 2.54
C ALA A 312 -2.70 -5.68 1.74
N PRO A 313 -2.68 -5.79 0.39
CA PRO A 313 -1.55 -5.34 -0.40
C PRO A 313 -1.39 -3.81 -0.33
N ALA A 314 -0.17 -3.32 -0.13
CA ALA A 314 0.19 -1.92 -0.27
C ALA A 314 1.46 -1.78 -1.11
N VAL A 315 1.35 -1.12 -2.25
CA VAL A 315 2.40 -1.04 -3.27
C VAL A 315 3.05 0.34 -3.26
N PHE A 316 4.37 0.37 -3.43
CA PHE A 316 5.13 1.59 -3.64
C PHE A 316 6.35 1.32 -4.54
N LYS A 317 6.96 2.38 -5.05
CA LYS A 317 8.12 2.29 -5.96
C LYS A 317 9.30 3.06 -5.39
N HIS A 318 10.47 2.43 -5.29
CA HIS A 318 11.68 3.07 -4.79
C HIS A 318 12.87 2.73 -5.67
N LYS A 319 13.60 3.76 -6.13
CA LYS A 319 14.81 3.63 -6.98
C LYS A 319 14.62 2.69 -8.18
N GLY A 320 13.45 2.77 -8.83
CA GLY A 320 13.11 1.97 -10.01
C GLY A 320 12.58 0.56 -9.73
N LEU A 321 12.58 0.10 -8.47
CA LEU A 321 11.99 -1.17 -8.06
C LEU A 321 10.61 -0.97 -7.44
N TYR A 322 9.73 -1.94 -7.66
CA TYR A 322 8.40 -2.01 -7.08
C TYR A 322 8.46 -2.87 -5.82
N TYR A 323 7.79 -2.41 -4.77
CA TYR A 323 7.68 -3.09 -3.49
C TYR A 323 6.21 -3.25 -3.14
N MET A 324 5.88 -4.36 -2.48
CA MET A 324 4.55 -4.65 -2.01
C MET A 324 4.63 -5.20 -0.58
N ILE A 325 3.95 -4.54 0.36
CA ILE A 325 3.76 -5.04 1.71
C ILE A 325 2.41 -5.75 1.76
N THR A 326 2.35 -6.89 2.44
CA THR A 326 1.13 -7.71 2.59
C THR A 326 1.04 -8.26 4.01
N SER A 327 -0.15 -8.60 4.49
CA SER A 327 -0.37 -9.45 5.67
C SER A 327 -0.73 -10.88 5.27
N GLY A 328 -0.69 -11.81 6.21
CA GLY A 328 -1.29 -13.14 6.05
C GLY A 328 -2.80 -13.11 6.31
N CYS A 329 -3.51 -14.13 5.83
CA CYS A 329 -4.97 -14.27 6.00
C CYS A 329 -5.35 -14.85 7.37
N THR A 330 -5.48 -13.99 8.38
CA THR A 330 -5.89 -14.38 9.76
C THR A 330 -7.08 -13.58 10.26
N GLY A 331 -7.90 -13.05 9.36
CA GLY A 331 -9.07 -12.24 9.69
C GLY A 331 -8.67 -10.99 10.47
N TRP A 332 -9.26 -10.79 11.65
CA TRP A 332 -8.97 -9.66 12.53
C TRP A 332 -7.81 -9.92 13.51
N THR A 333 -7.08 -11.03 13.39
CA THR A 333 -5.90 -11.26 14.22
C THR A 333 -4.67 -10.69 13.50
N PRO A 334 -3.91 -9.76 14.09
CA PRO A 334 -2.65 -9.28 13.51
C PRO A 334 -1.63 -10.40 13.34
N ASN A 335 -0.78 -10.28 12.33
CA ASN A 335 0.22 -11.28 11.99
C ASN A 335 1.46 -10.62 11.36
N THR A 336 2.47 -11.43 11.05
CA THR A 336 3.72 -10.98 10.43
C THR A 336 3.47 -10.51 8.99
N ALA A 337 3.75 -9.22 8.75
CA ALA A 337 3.79 -8.67 7.41
C ALA A 337 4.93 -9.29 6.58
N GLN A 338 4.81 -9.21 5.26
CA GLN A 338 5.87 -9.59 4.34
C GLN A 338 6.01 -8.53 3.25
N VAL A 339 7.27 -8.19 2.94
CA VAL A 339 7.63 -7.37 1.78
C VAL A 339 8.01 -8.27 0.62
N HIS A 340 7.56 -7.86 -0.55
CA HIS A 340 7.90 -8.45 -1.84
C HIS A 340 8.47 -7.37 -2.75
N ALA A 341 9.38 -7.72 -3.66
CA ALA A 341 9.94 -6.80 -4.64
C ALA A 341 9.87 -7.35 -6.06
N ALA A 342 9.80 -6.45 -7.04
CA ALA A 342 9.79 -6.76 -8.46
C ALA A 342 10.42 -5.64 -9.28
N GLU A 343 10.98 -5.98 -10.45
CA GLU A 343 11.45 -5.01 -11.45
C GLU A 343 10.31 -4.43 -12.30
N SER A 344 9.12 -5.03 -12.24
CA SER A 344 7.91 -4.60 -12.94
C SER A 344 6.68 -4.90 -12.10
N MET A 345 5.63 -4.08 -12.21
CA MET A 345 4.34 -4.32 -11.54
C MET A 345 3.75 -5.69 -11.89
N LEU A 346 3.95 -6.19 -13.11
CA LEU A 346 3.47 -7.51 -13.54
C LEU A 346 4.43 -8.65 -13.13
N GLY A 347 5.43 -8.35 -12.30
CA GLY A 347 6.37 -9.30 -11.74
C GLY A 347 7.55 -9.65 -12.67
N PRO A 348 8.30 -10.72 -12.34
CA PRO A 348 8.07 -11.60 -11.18
C PRO A 348 8.25 -10.88 -9.83
N TRP A 349 7.49 -11.31 -8.83
CA TRP A 349 7.57 -10.80 -7.46
C TRP A 349 8.29 -11.80 -6.56
N GLU A 350 9.29 -11.34 -5.83
CA GLU A 350 10.08 -12.13 -4.90
C GLU A 350 9.86 -11.68 -3.45
N THR A 351 9.65 -12.63 -2.54
CA THR A 351 9.47 -12.34 -1.12
C THR A 351 10.81 -12.08 -0.44
N ILE A 352 10.93 -10.92 0.21
CA ILE A 352 12.13 -10.51 0.96
C ILE A 352 12.05 -10.99 2.41
N GLY A 353 10.89 -10.81 3.06
CA GLY A 353 10.68 -11.18 4.46
C GLY A 353 9.91 -10.13 5.27
N ASP A 354 9.96 -10.26 6.60
CA ASP A 354 9.29 -9.34 7.54
C ASP A 354 9.94 -7.94 7.52
N PRO A 355 9.20 -6.86 7.20
CA PRO A 355 9.74 -5.51 7.26
C PRO A 355 9.93 -4.97 8.67
N CYS A 356 9.28 -5.56 9.67
CA CYS A 356 9.24 -5.01 11.02
C CYS A 356 10.59 -5.22 11.71
N VAL A 357 11.22 -4.14 12.17
CA VAL A 357 12.43 -4.18 13.00
C VAL A 357 12.26 -3.26 14.20
N GLY A 358 13.10 -3.43 15.22
CA GLY A 358 12.95 -2.75 16.52
C GLY A 358 11.85 -3.35 17.39
N GLY A 359 11.68 -2.82 18.60
CA GLY A 359 10.68 -3.28 19.58
C GLY A 359 10.91 -4.70 20.11
N ALA A 360 9.94 -5.22 20.87
CA ALA A 360 9.91 -6.63 21.27
C ALA A 360 9.47 -7.54 20.11
N HIS A 361 9.88 -8.80 20.13
CA HIS A 361 9.56 -9.78 19.07
C HIS A 361 8.05 -9.93 18.82
N GLU A 362 7.27 -9.97 19.90
CA GLU A 362 5.81 -10.04 19.87
C GLU A 362 5.13 -8.89 19.11
N PHE A 363 5.73 -7.69 19.09
CA PHE A 363 5.21 -6.60 18.26
C PHE A 363 5.56 -6.81 16.80
N ARG A 364 6.78 -7.26 16.46
CA ARG A 364 7.16 -7.48 15.06
C ARG A 364 6.30 -8.55 14.40
N THR A 365 6.06 -9.68 15.08
CA THR A 365 5.25 -10.79 14.57
C THR A 365 3.75 -10.47 14.48
N THR A 366 3.32 -9.31 14.98
CA THR A 366 1.96 -8.80 14.87
C THR A 366 1.90 -7.51 14.06
N THR A 367 2.98 -7.14 13.36
CA THR A 367 3.10 -5.86 12.63
C THR A 367 2.71 -4.68 13.53
N PHE A 368 3.23 -4.66 14.75
CA PHE A 368 2.91 -3.72 15.83
C PHE A 368 1.39 -3.63 16.11
N VAL A 369 0.74 -4.80 16.19
CA VAL A 369 -0.72 -4.96 16.41
C VAL A 369 -1.55 -4.27 15.32
N SER A 370 -1.10 -4.36 14.07
CA SER A 370 -1.73 -3.69 12.94
C SER A 370 -1.71 -4.54 11.67
N GLN A 371 -2.41 -4.08 10.63
CA GLN A 371 -2.43 -4.68 9.30
C GLN A 371 -2.24 -3.60 8.25
N THR A 372 -1.36 -3.82 7.28
CA THR A 372 -1.04 -2.80 6.28
C THR A 372 -2.25 -2.37 5.45
N THR A 373 -2.25 -1.10 5.05
CA THR A 373 -3.31 -0.56 4.19
C THR A 373 -2.78 0.29 3.04
N PHE A 374 -1.73 1.09 3.27
CA PHE A 374 -1.22 2.00 2.25
C PHE A 374 0.22 2.42 2.57
N VAL A 375 0.97 2.83 1.55
CA VAL A 375 2.30 3.44 1.71
C VAL A 375 2.30 4.78 1.00
N LEU A 376 2.41 5.87 1.76
CA LEU A 376 2.47 7.23 1.23
C LEU A 376 3.92 7.64 0.97
N PRO A 377 4.32 7.95 -0.28
CA PRO A 377 5.58 8.66 -0.54
C PRO A 377 5.53 10.07 0.04
N LEU A 378 6.55 10.46 0.81
CA LEU A 378 6.69 11.84 1.26
C LEU A 378 7.55 12.65 0.27
N PRO A 379 7.00 13.71 -0.36
CA PRO A 379 7.79 14.59 -1.20
C PRO A 379 8.73 15.44 -0.32
N ALA A 380 10.03 15.14 -0.37
CA ALA A 380 11.14 15.99 0.08
C ALA A 380 11.11 16.47 1.55
N VAL A 381 11.40 15.56 2.47
CA VAL A 381 12.39 15.90 3.53
C VAL A 381 13.75 15.58 2.91
N SER A 382 14.73 16.46 3.03
CA SER A 382 16.03 16.48 2.34
C SER A 382 16.98 15.30 2.61
N VAL A 383 16.46 14.16 3.06
CA VAL A 383 17.17 12.89 3.19
C VAL A 383 16.39 11.85 2.38
N THR A 384 17.09 11.17 1.48
CA THR A 384 16.54 10.16 0.59
C THR A 384 15.72 9.09 1.32
N GLY A 385 14.45 8.90 0.93
CA GLY A 385 13.67 7.70 1.23
C GLY A 385 12.72 7.76 2.42
N ASN A 386 11.83 8.76 2.52
CA ASN A 386 10.83 8.76 3.59
C ASN A 386 9.46 8.30 3.05
N TRP A 387 8.94 7.24 3.66
CA TRP A 387 7.63 6.66 3.40
C TRP A 387 6.83 6.66 4.69
N ILE A 388 5.50 6.80 4.60
CA ILE A 388 4.60 6.52 5.71
C ILE A 388 3.83 5.25 5.38
N VAL A 389 4.02 4.19 6.18
CA VAL A 389 3.25 2.95 6.05
C VAL A 389 2.00 3.06 6.92
N LEU A 390 0.87 3.40 6.32
CA LEU A 390 -0.40 3.37 7.02
C LEU A 390 -0.82 1.91 7.27
N ASN A 391 -1.22 1.64 8.51
CA ASN A 391 -1.81 0.37 8.91
C ASN A 391 -3.19 0.62 9.53
N ARG A 392 -4.01 -0.43 9.65
CA ARG A 392 -5.28 -0.46 10.36
C ARG A 392 -5.13 -1.33 11.61
N ILE A 393 -5.78 -0.97 12.70
CA ILE A 393 -5.86 -1.86 13.88
C ILE A 393 -6.93 -2.91 13.67
N LEU A 394 -6.63 -4.12 14.10
CA LEU A 394 -7.56 -5.24 14.00
C LEU A 394 -8.28 -5.60 15.32
N TYR A 395 -7.89 -5.00 16.45
CA TYR A 395 -8.47 -5.32 17.76
C TYR A 395 -9.78 -4.57 18.10
N ASP A 396 -10.00 -3.38 17.52
CA ASP A 396 -11.22 -2.59 17.68
C ASP A 396 -11.66 -2.07 16.31
N SER A 397 -12.82 -2.53 15.84
CA SER A 397 -13.35 -2.15 14.52
C SER A 397 -13.65 -0.66 14.37
N LYS A 398 -13.71 0.10 15.48
CA LYS A 398 -14.04 1.52 15.50
C LYS A 398 -12.84 2.45 15.69
N ARG A 399 -11.67 1.91 16.01
CA ARG A 399 -10.46 2.72 16.24
C ARG A 399 -9.50 2.62 15.07
N MET A 400 -9.31 3.73 14.38
CA MET A 400 -8.36 3.83 13.29
C MET A 400 -7.04 4.38 13.83
N ARG A 401 -5.91 3.84 13.40
CA ARG A 401 -4.60 4.38 13.80
C ARG A 401 -3.60 4.26 12.66
N ALA A 402 -3.07 5.39 12.24
CA ALA A 402 -1.86 5.41 11.43
C ALA A 402 -0.67 5.04 12.32
N THR A 403 0.06 3.98 11.97
CA THR A 403 1.41 3.78 12.48
C THR A 403 2.35 4.49 11.51
N PHE A 404 3.22 5.36 12.02
CA PHE A 404 4.22 6.04 11.19
C PHE A 404 5.51 5.28 11.31
N ARG A 405 6.09 4.90 10.17
CA ARG A 405 7.47 4.43 10.14
C ARG A 405 8.19 5.04 8.97
N VAL A 406 9.08 5.98 9.29
CA VAL A 406 10.09 6.48 8.36
C VAL A 406 11.06 5.35 8.05
N ILE A 407 11.04 4.84 6.81
CA ILE A 407 12.04 3.88 6.33
C ILE A 407 13.24 4.68 5.78
N SER A 408 13.99 5.39 6.62
CA SER A 408 15.20 6.07 6.16
C SER A 408 16.26 5.04 5.79
N ASN A 409 16.73 5.10 4.55
CA ASN A 409 17.62 4.09 3.95
C ASN A 409 19.11 4.37 4.24
N ASP A 410 19.41 4.80 5.46
CA ASP A 410 20.78 5.02 5.95
C ASP A 410 21.02 4.19 7.23
N GLN A 411 20.96 2.86 7.14
CA GLN A 411 21.79 1.86 7.87
C GLN A 411 21.51 0.45 7.37
#